data_AF-A0A3M1FQX8-F1
#
_entry.id   AF-A0A3M1FQX8-F1
#
_cell.length_a   1.000
_cell.length_b   1.000
_cell.length_c   1.000
_cell.angle_alpha   90.00
_cell.angle_beta   90.00
_cell.angle_gamma   90.00
#
_symmetry.space_group_name_H-M   'P 1'
#
loop_
_entity.id
_entity.type
_entity.pdbx_description
1 polymer ?
#
loop_
_entity_poly.entity_id
_entity_poly.type
_entity_poly.pdbx_seq_one_letter_code
_entity_poly.pdbx_strand_id
1 'polypeptide(L)'
;MFIAPSNPQELKERILQRENTAEEEIKKRLETAKEEYELLSEYLEKPGHIDYLVLNNNFEECFNSLCSIVKAERCRIPRQDKEALKDIFNPKKIKDILN
;
A
#
# COMPACT_ATOMS: atom_id res chain seq x y z
N MET A 1 -3.27 4.25 0.35
CA MET A 1 -2.08 3.40 0.64
C MET A 1 -0.88 4.30 0.78
N PHE A 2 -0.07 4.07 1.80
CA PHE A 2 1.16 4.81 2.08
C PHE A 2 2.34 3.82 2.18
N ILE A 3 3.50 4.21 1.64
CA ILE A 3 4.73 3.41 1.72
C ILE A 3 5.73 4.22 2.56
N ALA A 4 6.15 3.68 3.69
CA ALA A 4 7.02 4.38 4.65
C ALA A 4 8.32 3.60 4.90
N PRO A 5 9.48 4.27 5.03
CA PRO A 5 10.67 3.64 5.59
C PRO A 5 10.46 3.34 7.08
N SER A 6 10.93 2.19 7.60
CA SER A 6 10.71 1.87 9.03
C SER A 6 11.53 2.69 10.01
N ASN A 7 12.63 3.29 9.56
CA ASN A 7 13.56 3.98 10.43
C ASN A 7 14.04 5.29 9.79
N PRO A 8 13.80 6.45 10.43
CA PRO A 8 14.33 7.73 9.98
C PRO A 8 15.85 7.74 9.78
N GLN A 9 16.60 6.99 10.58
CA GLN A 9 18.05 6.90 10.48
C GLN A 9 18.49 6.16 9.22
N GLU A 10 17.84 5.04 8.91
CA GLU A 10 18.11 4.27 7.68
C GLU A 10 17.71 5.07 6.44
N LEU A 11 16.61 5.84 6.52
CA LEU A 11 16.22 6.76 5.45
C LEU A 11 17.28 7.83 5.21
N LYS A 12 17.80 8.45 6.28
CA LYS A 12 18.88 9.43 6.18
C LYS A 12 20.11 8.84 5.52
N GLU A 13 20.51 7.63 5.90
CA GLU A 13 21.64 6.92 5.30
C GLU A 13 21.41 6.64 3.82
N ARG A 14 20.21 6.19 3.42
CA ARG A 14 19.84 5.99 2.01
C ARG A 14 19.84 7.30 1.19
N ILE A 15 19.39 8.41 1.79
CA ILE A 15 19.42 9.72 1.14
C ILE A 15 20.87 10.16 0.89
N LEU A 16 21.77 9.93 1.86
CA LEU A 16 23.18 10.29 1.77
C LEU A 16 24.00 9.35 0.86
N GLN A 17 23.63 8.07 0.76
CA GLN A 17 24.31 7.07 -0.08
C GLN A 17 23.99 7.19 -1.58
N ARG A 18 23.02 8.03 -1.97
CA ARG A 18 22.78 8.33 -3.39
C ARG A 18 23.89 9.21 -3.92
N GLU A 19 24.85 8.59 -4.60
CA GLU A 19 25.98 9.23 -5.28
C GLU A 19 25.50 10.42 -6.15
N ASN A 20 26.22 11.55 -6.09
CA ASN A 20 26.01 12.79 -6.85
C ASN A 20 24.80 13.68 -6.48
N THR A 21 24.29 13.61 -5.25
CA THR A 21 23.25 14.54 -4.81
C THR A 21 23.88 15.81 -4.20
N ALA A 22 23.61 17.00 -4.77
CA ALA A 22 24.06 18.26 -4.18
C ALA A 22 23.47 18.47 -2.77
N GLU A 23 24.18 19.18 -1.87
CA GLU A 23 23.73 19.41 -0.48
C GLU A 23 22.30 19.96 -0.38
N GLU A 24 21.90 20.85 -1.30
CA GLU A 24 20.53 21.39 -1.33
C GLU A 24 19.47 20.33 -1.61
N GLU A 25 19.77 19.34 -2.45
CA GLU A 25 18.83 18.27 -2.78
C GLU A 25 18.76 17.22 -1.68
N ILE A 26 19.86 16.99 -0.95
CA ILE A 26 19.82 16.22 0.30
C ILE A 26 18.91 16.92 1.32
N LYS A 27 19.05 18.24 1.51
CA LYS A 27 18.24 19.01 2.45
C LYS A 27 16.75 18.95 2.10
N LYS A 28 16.40 19.18 0.83
CA LYS A 28 15.00 19.05 0.35
C LYS A 28 14.43 17.67 0.62
N ARG A 29 15.19 16.60 0.36
CA ARG A 29 14.74 15.23 0.61
C ARG A 29 14.54 14.93 2.09
N LEU A 30 15.39 15.47 2.96
CA LEU A 30 15.23 15.35 4.41
C LEU A 30 14.01 16.13 4.93
N GLU A 31 13.75 17.32 4.37
CA GLU A 31 12.52 18.09 4.68
C GLU A 31 11.27 17.34 4.23
N THR A 32 11.24 16.82 3.00
CA THR A 32 10.12 15.98 2.52
C THR A 32 9.90 14.76 3.40
N ALA A 33 10.98 14.05 3.77
CA ALA A 33 10.90 12.91 4.67
C ALA A 33 10.29 13.28 6.03
N LYS A 34 10.67 14.45 6.58
CA LYS A 34 10.11 14.95 7.84
C LYS A 34 8.61 15.19 7.73
N GLU A 35 8.16 15.88 6.67
CA GLU A 35 6.74 16.14 6.41
C GLU A 35 5.93 14.83 6.26
N GLU A 36 6.49 13.84 5.56
CA GLU A 36 5.89 12.51 5.42
C GLU A 36 5.68 11.81 6.77
N TYR A 37 6.67 11.88 7.68
CA TYR A 37 6.56 11.31 9.02
C TYR A 37 5.57 12.05 9.92
N GLU A 38 5.51 13.37 9.84
CA GLU A 38 4.53 14.17 10.58
C GLU A 38 3.10 13.82 10.15
N LEU A 39 2.86 13.72 8.83
CA LEU A 39 1.59 13.26 8.28
C LEU A 39 1.24 11.86 8.74
N LEU A 40 2.19 10.91 8.68
CA LEU A 40 1.99 9.56 9.18
C LEU A 40 1.59 9.53 10.66
N SER A 41 2.25 10.32 11.50
CA SER A 41 1.93 10.42 12.93
C SER A 41 0.50 10.92 13.13
N GLU A 42 0.08 11.96 12.39
CA GLU A 42 -1.30 12.45 12.47
C GLU A 42 -2.31 11.40 12.01
N TYR A 43 -2.03 10.66 10.93
CA TYR A 43 -2.92 9.60 10.45
C TYR A 43 -3.01 8.39 11.37
N LEU A 44 -1.95 8.08 12.13
CA LEU A 44 -1.98 7.04 13.16
C LEU A 44 -2.89 7.44 14.33
N GLU A 45 -2.90 8.72 14.70
CA GLU A 45 -3.77 9.25 15.76
C GLU A 45 -5.22 9.45 15.30
N LYS A 46 -5.44 9.73 14.01
CA LYS A 46 -6.77 9.95 13.40
C LYS A 46 -7.00 8.99 12.23
N PRO A 47 -7.39 7.73 12.49
CA PRO A 47 -7.68 6.77 11.44
C PRO A 47 -8.89 7.24 10.60
N GLY A 48 -8.74 7.30 9.27
CA GLY A 48 -9.86 7.65 8.39
C GLY A 48 -9.55 7.78 6.89
N HIS A 49 -8.28 7.97 6.50
CA HIS A 49 -7.93 8.27 5.10
C HIS A 49 -6.93 7.30 4.45
N ILE A 50 -6.29 6.41 5.23
CA ILE A 50 -5.29 5.47 4.73
C ILE A 50 -5.70 4.04 5.08
N ASP A 51 -6.02 3.24 4.07
CA ASP A 51 -6.42 1.84 4.27
C ASP A 51 -5.23 0.88 4.48
N TYR A 52 -4.05 1.26 3.99
CA TYR A 52 -2.86 0.39 3.99
C TYR A 52 -1.58 1.20 4.25
N LEU A 53 -0.77 0.73 5.18
CA LEU A 53 0.62 1.16 5.43
C LEU A 53 1.56 0.01 5.07
N VAL A 54 2.54 0.28 4.21
CA VAL A 54 3.56 -0.71 3.79
C VAL A 54 4.94 -0.19 4.20
N LEU A 55 5.70 -0.99 4.94
CA LEU A 55 7.06 -0.63 5.33
C LEU A 55 8.07 -0.99 4.23
N ASN A 56 8.90 -0.03 3.83
CA ASN A 56 9.89 -0.17 2.76
C ASN A 56 11.31 -0.34 3.32
N ASN A 57 11.50 -1.42 4.08
CA ASN A 57 12.81 -1.80 4.61
C ASN A 57 13.57 -2.68 3.63
N ASN A 58 12.86 -3.66 3.10
CA ASN A 58 13.35 -4.56 2.08
C ASN A 58 12.47 -4.35 0.83
N PHE A 59 13.13 -4.13 -0.31
CA PHE A 59 12.44 -3.88 -1.56
C PHE A 59 11.52 -5.04 -1.97
N GLU A 60 11.99 -6.28 -1.83
CA GLU A 60 11.26 -7.49 -2.22
C GLU A 60 10.04 -7.71 -1.33
N GLU A 61 10.18 -7.56 -0.01
CA GLU A 61 9.05 -7.67 0.93
C GLU A 61 8.02 -6.56 0.71
N CYS A 62 8.48 -5.33 0.49
CA CYS A 62 7.61 -4.20 0.17
C CYS A 62 6.84 -4.47 -1.13
N PHE A 63 7.54 -4.92 -2.18
CA PHE A 63 6.92 -5.27 -3.47
C PHE A 63 5.89 -6.40 -3.32
N ASN A 64 6.20 -7.43 -2.56
CA ASN A 64 5.28 -8.55 -2.30
C ASN A 64 4.04 -8.10 -1.52
N SER A 65 4.21 -7.20 -0.56
CA SER A 65 3.12 -6.59 0.21
C SER A 65 2.19 -5.79 -0.71
N LEU A 66 2.76 -4.94 -1.58
CA LEU A 66 2.00 -4.18 -2.57
C LEU A 66 1.22 -5.09 -3.53
N CYS A 67 1.87 -6.14 -4.05
CA CYS A 67 1.21 -7.12 -4.91
C CYS A 67 0.02 -7.78 -4.21
N SER A 68 0.21 -8.12 -2.93
CA SER A 68 -0.82 -8.76 -2.11
C SER A 68 -2.01 -7.83 -1.87
N ILE A 69 -1.76 -6.55 -1.55
CA ILE A 69 -2.81 -5.54 -1.39
C ILE A 69 -3.62 -5.38 -2.68
N VAL A 70 -2.94 -5.24 -3.82
CA VAL A 70 -3.62 -5.10 -5.13
C VAL A 70 -4.46 -6.34 -5.46
N LYS A 71 -3.92 -7.55 -5.20
CA LYS A 71 -4.66 -8.79 -5.40
C LYS A 71 -5.90 -8.86 -4.50
N ALA A 72 -5.75 -8.56 -3.21
CA ALA A 72 -6.86 -8.57 -2.26
C ALA A 72 -7.95 -7.55 -2.64
N GLU A 73 -7.55 -6.33 -3.00
CA GLU A 73 -8.48 -5.28 -3.45
C GLU A 73 -9.26 -5.69 -4.70
N ARG A 74 -8.61 -6.39 -5.65
CA ARG A 74 -9.26 -6.95 -6.84
C ARG A 74 -10.26 -8.05 -6.52
N CYS A 75 -10.12 -8.76 -5.40
CA CYS A 75 -11.05 -9.82 -4.97
C CYS A 75 -12.29 -9.27 -4.23
N ARG A 76 -12.34 -7.98 -3.91
CA ARG A 76 -13.49 -7.41 -3.18
C ARG A 76 -14.78 -7.52 -4.01
N ILE A 77 -15.88 -7.90 -3.36
CA ILE A 77 -17.21 -8.06 -3.98
C ILE A 77 -17.62 -6.86 -4.84
N PRO A 78 -17.45 -5.59 -4.40
CA PRO A 78 -17.84 -4.45 -5.23
C PRO A 78 -17.11 -4.33 -6.55
N ARG A 79 -15.93 -4.95 -6.69
CA ARG A 79 -15.11 -4.96 -7.92
C ARG A 79 -15.34 -6.20 -8.80
N GLN A 80 -16.14 -7.17 -8.35
CA GLN A 80 -16.47 -8.34 -9.14
C GLN A 80 -17.54 -8.03 -10.19
N ASP A 81 -17.55 -8.80 -11.28
CA ASP A 81 -18.63 -8.75 -12.26
C ASP A 81 -19.92 -9.33 -11.65
N LYS A 82 -20.83 -8.43 -11.28
CA LYS A 82 -22.08 -8.80 -10.62
C LYS A 82 -23.00 -9.62 -11.52
N GLU A 83 -22.99 -9.40 -12.84
CA GLU A 83 -23.86 -10.14 -13.76
C GLU A 83 -23.34 -11.56 -13.95
N ALA A 84 -22.03 -11.74 -14.13
CA ALA A 84 -21.41 -13.06 -14.14
C ALA A 84 -21.68 -13.82 -12.84
N LEU A 85 -21.54 -13.15 -11.68
CA LEU A 85 -21.79 -13.78 -10.38
C LEU A 85 -23.27 -14.16 -10.17
N LYS A 86 -24.23 -13.36 -10.64
CA LYS A 86 -25.67 -13.72 -10.56
C LYS A 86 -25.99 -14.99 -11.33
N ASP A 87 -25.35 -15.19 -12.48
CA ASP A 87 -25.55 -16.41 -13.27
C ASP A 87 -24.90 -17.63 -12.60
N ILE A 88 -23.66 -17.48 -12.13
CA ILE A 88 -22.93 -18.54 -11.40
C ILE A 88 -23.69 -18.96 -10.13
N PHE A 89 -24.22 -18.00 -9.37
CA PHE A 89 -24.94 -18.23 -8.13
C PHE A 89 -26.46 -18.37 -8.33
N ASN A 90 -26.93 -18.64 -9.54
CA ASN A 90 -28.35 -18.76 -9.83
C ASN A 90 -28.95 -19.95 -9.02
N PRO A 91 -29.92 -19.69 -8.11
CA PRO A 91 -30.45 -20.72 -7.23
C PRO A 91 -31.16 -21.87 -7.96
N LYS A 92 -31.72 -21.61 -9.15
CA LYS A 92 -32.36 -22.67 -9.96
C LYS A 92 -31.30 -23.60 -10.55
N LYS A 93 -30.27 -23.05 -11.21
CA LYS A 93 -29.15 -23.82 -11.75
C LYS A 93 -28.47 -24.69 -10.69
N ILE A 94 -28.26 -24.14 -9.49
CA ILE A 94 -27.66 -24.90 -8.38
C ILE A 94 -28.57 -26.06 -7.95
N LYS A 95 -29.88 -25.83 -7.82
CA LYS A 95 -30.84 -26.90 -7.50
C LYS A 95 -30.92 -27.97 -8.59
N ASP A 96 -30.79 -27.59 -9.85
CA ASP A 96 -30.83 -28.53 -10.98
C ASP A 96 -29.59 -29.44 -11.04
N ILE A 97 -28.45 -29.02 -10.47
CA ILE A 97 -27.22 -29.83 -10.38
C ILE A 97 -27.23 -30.78 -9.18
N LEU A 98 -27.91 -30.41 -8.10
CA LEU A 98 -27.88 -31.13 -6.83
C LEU A 98 -28.98 -32.19 -6.68
N ASN A 99 -29.92 -32.26 -7.63
CA ASN A 99 -30.98 -33.27 -7.69
C ASN A 99 -30.76 -34.20 -8.89
#